data_AF-A0AAW2WTL4-F1
#
_entry.id   AF-A0AAW2WTL4-F1
#
_cell.length_a   1.000
_cell.length_b   1.000
_cell.length_c   1.000
_cell.angle_alpha   90.00
_cell.angle_beta   90.00
_cell.angle_gamma   90.00
#
_symmetry.space_group_name_H-M   'P 1'
#
loop_
_entity.id
_entity.type
_entity.pdbx_description
1 polymer ?
#
loop_
_entity_poly.entity_id
_entity_poly.type
_entity_poly.pdbx_seq_one_letter_code
_entity_poly.pdbx_strand_id
1 'polypeptide(L)'
;MSVLRHRLSVCLNGSSHGFFRGARGLRQGDPMSPFLFVLVMEVLKLMLHQFIDQDGGFSYHWRCGEVQLFQLGFADDLLLFSKVDSSSIHIFKRGLTVFADLLGLHVNPHKSHLILSRSATAQRDTLLPILGYQEGHLPLRHLGLPLLASRLYIADCKP
;
A
#
# COMPACT_ATOMS: atom_id res chain seq x y z
N MET A 1 9.78 -20.65 -3.37
CA MET A 1 8.40 -21.20 -3.32
C MET A 1 7.96 -21.59 -4.72
N SER A 2 7.64 -22.87 -4.96
CA SER A 2 7.13 -23.31 -6.27
C SER A 2 5.68 -22.84 -6.41
N VAL A 3 5.42 -21.98 -7.39
CA VAL A 3 4.05 -21.59 -7.74
C VAL A 3 3.43 -22.78 -8.47
N LEU A 4 2.44 -23.44 -7.85
CA LEU A 4 1.62 -24.46 -8.49
C LEU A 4 1.02 -23.88 -9.77
N ARG A 5 1.54 -24.32 -10.93
CA ARG A 5 1.01 -23.93 -12.24
C ARG A 5 -0.24 -24.74 -12.54
N HIS A 6 -1.38 -24.28 -12.04
CA HIS A 6 -2.67 -24.90 -12.34
C HIS A 6 -3.03 -24.73 -13.82
N ARG A 7 -3.48 -25.82 -14.47
CA ARG A 7 -4.06 -25.79 -15.81
C ARG A 7 -5.56 -25.66 -15.65
N LEU A 8 -6.13 -24.61 -16.21
CA LEU A 8 -7.56 -24.32 -16.21
C LEU A 8 -8.13 -24.66 -17.59
N SER A 9 -9.35 -25.16 -17.63
CA SER A 9 -10.10 -25.39 -18.87
C SER A 9 -11.44 -24.65 -18.84
N VAL A 10 -12.00 -24.39 -20.01
CA VAL A 10 -13.31 -23.74 -20.13
C VAL A 10 -14.37 -24.81 -20.31
N CYS A 11 -15.33 -24.91 -19.40
CA CYS A 11 -16.50 -25.77 -19.62
C CYS A 11 -17.51 -25.07 -20.51
N LEU A 12 -17.76 -25.63 -21.71
CA LEU A 12 -18.82 -25.23 -22.62
C LEU A 12 -19.79 -26.41 -22.75
N ASN A 13 -21.08 -26.18 -22.46
CA ASN A 13 -22.13 -27.21 -22.56
C ASN A 13 -21.80 -28.52 -21.82
N GLY A 14 -21.20 -28.42 -20.63
CA GLY A 14 -20.81 -29.58 -19.82
C GLY A 14 -19.54 -30.31 -20.27
N SER A 15 -18.91 -29.88 -21.37
CA SER A 15 -17.65 -30.44 -21.86
C SER A 15 -16.49 -29.46 -21.68
N SER A 16 -15.34 -29.97 -21.24
CA SER A 16 -14.12 -29.17 -21.05
C SER A 16 -13.43 -28.90 -22.39
N HIS A 17 -13.27 -27.64 -22.76
CA HIS A 17 -12.62 -27.19 -23.99
C HIS A 17 -11.38 -26.34 -23.72
N GLY A 18 -10.25 -26.77 -24.31
CA GLY A 18 -8.98 -26.08 -24.24
C GLY A 18 -8.35 -26.09 -22.85
N PHE A 19 -7.04 -25.84 -22.80
CA PHE A 19 -6.33 -25.63 -21.55
C PHE A 19 -5.48 -24.37 -21.64
N PHE A 20 -5.58 -23.53 -20.62
CA PHE A 20 -4.69 -22.39 -20.43
C PHE A 20 -4.03 -22.49 -19.07
N ARG A 21 -2.83 -21.94 -18.97
CA ARG A 21 -2.10 -21.90 -17.70
C ARG A 21 -2.65 -20.74 -16.87
N GLY A 22 -2.99 -21.02 -15.61
CA GLY A 22 -3.29 -19.97 -14.65
C GLY A 22 -2.09 -19.04 -14.48
N ALA A 23 -2.34 -17.74 -14.55
CA ALA A 23 -1.36 -16.73 -14.17
C ALA A 23 -1.28 -16.60 -12.64
N ARG A 24 -0.31 -15.83 -12.13
CA ARG A 24 -0.30 -15.47 -10.70
C ARG A 24 -1.40 -14.45 -10.44
N GLY A 25 -2.14 -14.64 -9.35
CA GLY A 25 -3.19 -13.71 -8.92
C GLY A 25 -4.42 -14.43 -8.40
N LEU A 26 -5.26 -13.66 -7.71
CA LEU A 26 -6.57 -14.10 -7.26
C LEU A 26 -7.60 -13.85 -8.35
N ARG A 27 -8.60 -14.73 -8.45
CA ARG A 27 -9.67 -14.57 -9.45
C ARG A 27 -10.55 -13.39 -9.06
N GLN A 28 -10.68 -12.42 -9.95
CA GLN A 28 -11.64 -11.32 -9.78
C GLN A 28 -13.07 -11.88 -9.83
N GLY A 29 -13.91 -11.48 -8.87
CA GLY A 29 -15.27 -12.00 -8.72
C GLY A 29 -15.38 -13.31 -7.93
N ASP A 30 -14.26 -13.88 -7.46
CA ASP A 30 -14.31 -14.94 -6.45
C ASP A 30 -14.59 -14.31 -5.07
N PRO A 31 -15.63 -14.78 -4.34
CA PRO A 31 -16.00 -14.22 -3.05
C PRO A 31 -14.91 -14.34 -1.98
N MET A 32 -13.94 -15.25 -2.13
CA MET A 32 -12.83 -15.41 -1.19
C MET A 32 -11.64 -14.49 -1.45
N SER A 33 -11.49 -13.98 -2.68
CA SER A 33 -10.35 -13.15 -3.08
C SER A 33 -10.18 -11.90 -2.20
N PRO A 34 -11.24 -11.15 -1.81
CA PRO A 34 -11.10 -10.00 -0.93
C PRO A 34 -10.51 -10.35 0.44
N PHE A 35 -10.93 -11.47 1.03
CA PHE A 35 -10.43 -11.91 2.34
C PHE A 35 -8.96 -12.30 2.28
N LEU A 36 -8.57 -13.05 1.26
CA LEU A 36 -7.17 -13.42 1.03
C LEU A 36 -6.30 -12.17 0.83
N PHE A 37 -6.81 -11.18 0.12
CA PHE A 37 -6.10 -9.92 -0.06
C PHE A 37 -5.92 -9.16 1.26
N VAL A 38 -6.96 -9.08 2.10
CA VAL A 38 -6.87 -8.47 3.44
C VAL A 38 -5.83 -9.17 4.31
N LEU A 39 -5.79 -10.51 4.32
CA LEU A 39 -4.79 -11.27 5.06
C LEU A 39 -3.36 -10.95 4.59
N VAL A 40 -3.16 -10.83 3.28
CA VAL A 40 -1.88 -10.46 2.70
C VAL A 40 -1.47 -9.04 3.10
N MET A 41 -2.39 -8.08 3.15
CA MET A 41 -2.10 -6.73 3.65
C MET A 41 -1.85 -6.68 5.16
N GLU A 42 -2.48 -7.57 5.94
CA GLU A 42 -2.18 -7.69 7.38
C GLU A 42 -0.75 -8.17 7.60
N VAL A 43 -0.23 -9.07 6.74
CA VAL A 43 1.19 -9.47 6.78
C VAL A 43 2.12 -8.27 6.55
N LEU A 44 1.80 -7.38 5.59
CA LEU A 44 2.57 -6.15 5.39
C LEU A 44 2.57 -5.28 6.64
N LYS A 45 1.39 -5.10 7.26
CA LYS A 45 1.22 -4.29 8.46
C LYS A 45 2.06 -4.84 9.63
N LEU A 46 1.97 -6.14 9.90
CA LEU A 46 2.72 -6.79 10.97
C LEU A 46 4.22 -6.72 10.74
N MET A 47 4.67 -6.86 9.49
CA MET A 47 6.09 -6.73 9.13
C MET A 47 6.61 -5.31 9.36
N LEU A 48 5.85 -4.29 8.94
CA LEU A 48 6.21 -2.90 9.19
C LEU A 48 6.24 -2.58 10.68
N HIS A 49 5.24 -3.05 11.44
CA HIS A 49 5.21 -2.91 12.90
C HIS A 49 6.47 -3.50 13.53
N GLN A 50 6.88 -4.69 13.12
CA GLN A 50 8.10 -5.33 13.62
C GLN A 50 9.36 -4.50 13.30
N PHE A 51 9.48 -3.92 12.11
CA PHE A 51 10.62 -3.06 11.77
C PHE A 51 10.62 -1.75 12.55
N ILE A 52 9.44 -1.17 12.78
CA ILE A 52 9.26 0.03 13.62
C ILE A 52 9.74 -0.24 15.06
N ASP A 53 9.33 -1.36 15.65
CA ASP A 53 9.70 -1.74 17.02
C ASP A 53 11.20 -2.01 17.18
N GLN A 54 11.87 -2.54 16.14
CA GLN A 54 13.27 -2.95 16.19
C GLN A 54 14.27 -1.82 15.93
N ASP A 55 13.94 -0.87 15.04
CA ASP A 55 14.87 0.19 14.63
C ASP A 55 15.04 1.26 15.71
N GLY A 56 13.98 1.56 16.47
CA GLY A 56 13.95 2.62 17.49
C GLY A 56 14.01 4.04 16.92
N GLY A 57 14.28 4.23 15.63
CA GLY A 57 14.33 5.51 14.94
C GLY A 57 13.02 5.96 14.28
N PHE A 58 11.98 5.12 14.28
CA PHE A 58 10.69 5.49 13.68
C PHE A 58 9.97 6.56 14.52
N SER A 59 9.44 7.57 13.84
CA SER A 59 8.63 8.61 14.47
C SER A 59 7.24 8.64 13.85
N TYR A 60 6.20 8.49 14.67
CA TYR A 60 4.82 8.59 14.23
C TYR A 60 4.46 10.00 13.75
N HIS A 61 3.54 10.08 12.80
CA HIS A 61 2.92 11.35 12.40
C HIS A 61 2.20 12.02 13.59
N TRP A 62 1.99 13.35 13.54
CA TRP A 62 1.21 14.07 14.54
C TRP A 62 -0.13 13.34 14.79
N ARG A 63 -0.43 13.06 16.08
CA ARG A 63 -1.66 12.46 16.62
C ARG A 63 -1.80 10.97 16.32
N CYS A 64 -0.81 10.37 15.67
CA CYS A 64 -0.83 8.97 15.35
C CYS A 64 -0.06 8.11 16.37
N GLY A 65 0.77 8.72 17.21
CA GLY A 65 1.61 8.00 18.18
C GLY A 65 0.82 7.23 19.26
N GLU A 66 -0.23 7.84 19.84
CA GLU A 66 -1.01 7.21 20.92
C GLU A 66 -1.71 5.92 20.48
N VAL A 67 -2.11 5.85 19.21
CA VAL A 67 -2.78 4.70 18.61
C VAL A 67 -1.85 3.87 17.72
N GLN A 68 -0.55 4.21 17.69
CA GLN A 68 0.46 3.58 16.84
C GLN A 68 0.04 3.48 15.36
N LEU A 69 -0.64 4.51 14.84
CA LEU A 69 -1.16 4.51 13.49
C LEU A 69 -0.06 4.90 12.50
N PHE A 70 0.37 3.95 11.68
CA PHE A 70 1.33 4.19 10.59
C PHE A 70 0.83 3.72 9.23
N GLN A 71 -0.28 2.97 9.18
CA GLN A 71 -0.83 2.38 7.96
C GLN A 71 -2.36 2.42 7.97
N LEU A 72 -2.94 2.85 6.86
CA LEU A 72 -4.34 2.63 6.50
C LEU A 72 -4.39 1.97 5.12
N GLY A 73 -5.25 0.97 4.94
CA GLY A 73 -5.37 0.27 3.67
C GLY A 73 -6.82 -0.06 3.36
N PHE A 74 -7.17 0.05 2.08
CA PHE A 74 -8.45 -0.41 1.55
C PHE A 74 -8.22 -1.04 0.17
N ALA A 75 -8.44 -2.35 0.07
CA ALA A 75 -7.99 -3.12 -1.08
C ALA A 75 -6.53 -2.76 -1.41
N ASP A 76 -6.21 -2.52 -2.68
CA ASP A 76 -4.87 -2.19 -3.16
C ASP A 76 -4.39 -0.76 -2.84
N ASP A 77 -5.26 0.12 -2.32
CA ASP A 77 -4.87 1.46 -1.92
C ASP A 77 -4.30 1.48 -0.51
N LEU A 78 -3.05 1.95 -0.38
CA LEU A 78 -2.30 2.03 0.88
C LEU A 78 -1.90 3.48 1.20
N LEU A 79 -2.14 3.90 2.44
CA LEU A 79 -1.63 5.14 3.02
C LEU A 79 -0.68 4.81 4.15
N LEU A 80 0.54 5.35 4.09
CA LEU A 80 1.57 5.21 5.13
C LEU A 80 1.84 6.57 5.76
N PHE A 81 1.94 6.59 7.09
CA PHE A 81 2.07 7.81 7.88
C PHE A 81 3.28 7.76 8.80
N SER A 82 4.13 8.77 8.73
CA SER A 82 5.22 9.00 9.68
C SER A 82 5.47 10.48 9.85
N LYS A 83 6.33 10.83 10.81
CA LYS A 83 7.00 12.12 10.83
C LYS A 83 7.92 12.22 9.60
N VAL A 84 8.21 13.46 9.20
CA VAL A 84 9.08 13.74 8.06
C VAL A 84 10.54 13.63 8.49
N ASP A 85 11.07 12.40 8.44
CA ASP A 85 12.45 12.06 8.74
C ASP A 85 12.93 10.88 7.89
N SER A 86 14.25 10.78 7.66
CA SER A 86 14.81 9.75 6.79
C SER A 86 14.71 8.34 7.38
N SER A 87 14.78 8.18 8.71
CA SER A 87 14.73 6.86 9.36
C SER A 87 13.40 6.18 9.09
N SER A 88 12.30 6.90 9.33
CA SER A 88 10.94 6.42 9.09
C SER A 88 10.72 6.03 7.62
N ILE A 89 11.22 6.83 6.68
CA ILE A 89 11.10 6.54 5.24
C ILE A 89 11.93 5.31 4.82
N HIS A 90 13.12 5.14 5.40
CA HIS A 90 13.93 3.93 5.17
C HIS A 90 13.25 2.67 5.70
N ILE A 91 12.57 2.74 6.85
CA ILE A 91 11.78 1.62 7.40
C ILE A 91 10.65 1.25 6.43
N PHE A 92 9.89 2.23 5.93
CA PHE A 92 8.86 1.96 4.94
C PHE A 92 9.42 1.36 3.66
N LYS A 93 10.50 1.92 3.11
CA LYS A 93 11.16 1.36 1.92
C LYS A 93 11.56 -0.10 2.14
N ARG A 94 12.20 -0.39 3.28
CA ARG A 94 12.62 -1.76 3.65
C ARG A 94 11.42 -2.70 3.74
N GLY A 95 10.36 -2.31 4.45
CA GLY A 95 9.12 -3.07 4.56
C GLY A 95 8.51 -3.41 3.20
N LEU A 96 8.32 -2.40 2.36
CA LEU A 96 7.75 -2.57 1.02
C LEU A 96 8.62 -3.44 0.12
N THR A 97 9.95 -3.33 0.23
CA THR A 97 10.90 -4.13 -0.55
C THR A 97 10.84 -5.60 -0.14
N VAL A 98 10.97 -5.88 1.16
CA VAL A 98 10.91 -7.25 1.70
C VAL A 98 9.55 -7.88 1.41
N PHE A 99 8.46 -7.14 1.58
CA PHE A 99 7.12 -7.61 1.25
C PHE A 99 6.97 -7.96 -0.23
N ALA A 100 7.49 -7.11 -1.13
CA ALA A 100 7.46 -7.37 -2.57
C ALA A 100 8.30 -8.60 -2.94
N ASP A 101 9.47 -8.78 -2.34
CA ASP A 101 10.32 -9.95 -2.58
C ASP A 101 9.68 -11.26 -2.08
N LEU A 102 8.98 -11.21 -0.94
CA LEU A 102 8.32 -12.38 -0.35
C LEU A 102 7.04 -12.79 -1.10
N LEU A 103 6.18 -11.84 -1.46
CA LEU A 103 4.85 -12.12 -2.00
C LEU A 103 4.73 -11.85 -3.50
N GLY A 104 5.74 -11.24 -4.13
CA GLY A 104 5.70 -10.81 -5.53
C GLY A 104 4.71 -9.67 -5.79
N LEU A 105 4.30 -8.94 -4.74
CA LEU A 105 3.39 -7.81 -4.80
C LEU A 105 4.19 -6.52 -4.76
N HIS A 106 4.34 -5.88 -5.92
CA HIS A 106 5.13 -4.66 -6.05
C HIS A 106 4.24 -3.42 -5.98
N VAL A 107 4.69 -2.44 -5.20
CA VAL A 107 4.12 -1.08 -5.24
C VAL A 107 4.36 -0.50 -6.63
N ASN A 108 3.37 0.20 -7.17
CA ASN A 108 3.49 0.86 -8.46
C ASN A 108 4.04 2.29 -8.28
N PRO A 109 5.33 2.57 -8.62
CA PRO A 109 5.94 3.88 -8.36
C PRO A 109 5.26 5.04 -9.10
N HIS A 110 4.57 4.76 -10.21
CA HIS A 110 3.85 5.76 -11.00
C HIS A 110 2.48 6.13 -10.43
N LYS A 111 1.93 5.28 -9.55
CA LYS A 111 0.66 5.55 -8.84
C LYS A 111 0.88 5.88 -7.36
N SER A 112 2.13 5.79 -6.90
CA SER A 112 2.51 6.07 -5.52
C SER A 112 3.12 7.44 -5.40
N HIS A 113 2.73 8.16 -4.36
CA HIS A 113 3.13 9.54 -4.13
C HIS A 113 3.66 9.70 -2.72
N LEU A 114 4.72 10.50 -2.56
CA LEU A 114 5.15 11.01 -1.27
C LEU A 114 4.53 12.40 -1.06
N ILE A 115 3.71 12.53 -0.02
CA ILE A 115 3.08 13.80 0.34
C ILE A 115 3.78 14.34 1.59
N LEU A 116 4.32 15.54 1.48
CA LEU A 116 4.99 16.23 2.59
C LEU A 116 4.09 17.34 3.14
N SER A 117 4.15 17.54 4.46
CA SER A 117 3.49 18.68 5.08
C SER A 117 4.16 19.99 4.63
N ARG A 118 3.38 21.08 4.59
CA ARG A 118 3.89 22.41 4.16
C ARG A 118 5.11 22.88 4.96
N SER A 119 5.24 22.44 6.21
CA SER A 119 6.37 22.79 7.08
C SER A 119 7.63 21.98 6.84
N ALA A 120 7.60 20.97 5.95
CA ALA A 120 8.68 19.99 5.78
C ALA A 120 9.16 19.87 4.32
N THR A 121 8.95 20.92 3.52
CA THR A 121 9.39 20.97 2.12
C THR A 121 10.90 20.94 1.98
N ALA A 122 11.65 21.37 3.00
CA ALA A 122 13.11 21.32 3.00
C ALA A 122 13.67 19.89 2.95
N GLN A 123 12.94 18.90 3.47
CA GLN A 123 13.35 17.49 3.45
C GLN A 123 13.03 16.79 2.12
N ARG A 124 12.32 17.45 1.20
CA ARG A 124 11.84 16.89 -0.06
C ARG A 124 12.94 16.20 -0.85
N ASP A 125 14.02 16.94 -1.13
CA ASP A 125 15.09 16.47 -2.03
C ASP A 125 15.90 15.34 -1.40
N THR A 126 15.83 15.19 -0.08
CA THR A 126 16.43 14.07 0.65
C THR A 126 15.54 12.83 0.64
N LEU A 127 14.22 13.00 0.77
CA LEU A 127 13.28 11.88 0.99
C LEU A 127 12.73 11.27 -0.31
N LEU A 128 12.45 12.09 -1.34
CA LEU A 128 11.93 11.59 -2.62
C LEU A 128 12.85 10.53 -3.26
N PRO A 129 14.18 10.72 -3.33
CA PRO A 129 15.07 9.72 -3.93
C PRO A 129 15.11 8.40 -3.16
N ILE A 130 14.81 8.41 -1.85
CA ILE A 130 14.79 7.20 -1.05
C ILE A 130 13.68 6.28 -1.56
N LEU A 131 12.45 6.77 -1.69
CA LEU A 131 11.33 5.95 -2.16
C LEU A 131 11.30 5.76 -3.68
N GLY A 132 11.82 6.73 -4.44
CA GLY A 132 11.72 6.73 -5.90
C GLY A 132 10.30 7.00 -6.41
N TYR A 133 9.48 7.68 -5.60
CA TYR A 133 8.11 8.05 -5.92
C TYR A 133 8.03 9.50 -6.40
N GLN A 134 6.92 9.84 -7.04
CA GLN A 134 6.63 11.23 -7.37
C GLN A 134 6.17 11.99 -6.13
N GLU A 135 6.43 13.30 -6.10
CA GLU A 135 5.80 14.15 -5.08
C GLU A 135 4.29 14.21 -5.35
N GLY A 136 3.49 14.08 -4.29
CA GLY A 136 2.07 14.32 -4.31
C GLY A 136 1.70 15.59 -3.56
N HIS A 137 0.53 16.13 -3.87
CA HIS A 137 -0.02 17.30 -3.20
C HIS A 137 -1.45 17.03 -2.74
N LEU A 138 -1.83 17.65 -1.61
CA LEU A 138 -3.22 17.67 -1.16
C LEU A 138 -3.94 18.88 -1.80
N PRO A 139 -5.22 18.75 -2.17
CA PRO A 139 -6.07 17.57 -2.01
C PRO A 139 -5.79 16.43 -3.00
N LEU A 140 -5.84 15.20 -2.50
CA LEU A 140 -5.70 13.95 -3.28
C LEU A 140 -7.01 13.17 -3.17
N ARG A 141 -7.47 12.49 -4.23
CA ARG A 141 -8.63 11.57 -4.10
C ARG A 141 -8.18 10.19 -3.62
N HIS A 142 -8.77 9.70 -2.54
CA HIS A 142 -8.62 8.33 -2.05
C HIS A 142 -10.02 7.75 -1.84
N LEU A 143 -10.29 6.61 -2.49
CA LEU A 143 -11.62 5.97 -2.51
C LEU A 143 -12.77 6.90 -2.96
N GLY A 144 -12.48 7.81 -3.89
CA GLY A 144 -13.44 8.79 -4.40
C GLY A 144 -13.69 10.00 -3.48
N LEU A 145 -13.03 10.04 -2.31
CA LEU A 145 -13.13 11.15 -1.35
C LEU A 145 -11.87 12.02 -1.40
N PRO A 146 -11.99 13.35 -1.25
CA PRO A 146 -10.83 14.22 -1.14
C PRO A 146 -10.16 14.04 0.22
N LEU A 147 -8.89 13.65 0.22
CA LEU A 147 -8.00 13.79 1.35
C LEU A 147 -7.54 15.24 1.41
N LEU A 148 -7.93 15.92 2.48
CA LEU A 148 -7.62 17.32 2.74
C LEU A 148 -6.66 17.45 3.93
N ALA A 149 -5.82 18.49 3.91
CA ALA A 149 -5.04 18.88 5.08
C ALA A 149 -5.90 19.61 6.14
N SER A 150 -7.12 19.98 5.78
CA SER A 150 -8.11 20.68 6.62
C SER A 150 -9.27 19.75 6.98
N ARG A 151 -10.15 20.24 7.88
CA ARG A 151 -11.39 19.55 8.21
C ARG A 151 -12.23 19.37 6.93
N LEU A 152 -12.70 18.15 6.71
CA LEU A 152 -13.54 17.76 5.59
C LEU A 152 -15.00 18.16 5.88
N TYR A 153 -15.64 18.86 4.95
CA TYR A 153 -17.05 19.23 4.99
C TYR A 153 -17.84 18.48 3.92
N ILE A 154 -19.15 18.34 4.11
CA ILE A 154 -20.05 17.70 3.14
C ILE A 154 -19.98 18.38 1.76
N ALA A 155 -19.70 19.69 1.73
CA ALA A 155 -19.51 20.45 0.50
C ALA A 155 -18.30 19.96 -0.32
N ASP A 156 -17.24 19.48 0.34
CA ASP A 156 -16.02 18.98 -0.30
C ASP A 156 -16.22 17.61 -0.94
N CYS A 157 -17.23 16.84 -0.50
CA CYS A 157 -17.56 15.51 -1.01
C CYS A 157 -18.42 15.53 -2.30
N LYS A 158 -18.73 16.71 -2.84
CA LYS A 158 -19.46 16.82 -4.10
C LYS A 158 -18.53 16.43 -5.27
N PRO A 159 -19.02 15.67 -6.26
CA PRO A 159 -18.20 15.10 -7.33
C PRO A 159 -17.49 16.13 -8.19
#